data_AF-A0A4Q5NRM5-F1
#
_entry.id   AF-A0A4Q5NRM5-F1
#
_cell.length_a   1.000
_cell.length_b   1.000
_cell.length_c   1.000
_cell.angle_alpha   90.00
_cell.angle_beta   90.00
_cell.angle_gamma   90.00
#
_symmetry.space_group_name_H-M   'P 1'
#
loop_
_entity.id
_entity.type
_entity.pdbx_description
1 polymer ?
#
loop_
_entity_poly.entity_id
_entity_poly.type
_entity_poly.pdbx_seq_one_letter_code
_entity_poly.pdbx_strand_id
1 'polypeptide(L)'
;MMNQSQQAPTARQVDLKEQYEAQRRSERAGAFVLAARRALQKGAREEAMAQLKEAFTANPGDEKAVDLLGDIYLEEGETEKALELFEKALTRYPNNTAFQEKAAICRLDLAEMEADKTTAPLLIETGDKGKIFERSPHKAVSLSVFLPGAGQFYNEENEKGAIFVGSYLLSSLSWFYPLWTELSNLPLKQRLDFGLAISHMSGFNALLFKVGMLVSMVVYIASLYDAGAVASKWNRERRKALGLEK
;
A
#
# COMPACT_ATOMS: atom_id res chain seq x y z
N MET A 1 -15.96 20.55 63.96
CA MET A 1 -15.91 19.21 63.35
C MET A 1 -14.83 19.25 62.28
N MET A 2 -13.65 18.74 62.64
CA MET A 2 -12.40 18.88 61.88
C MET A 2 -12.44 18.05 60.60
N ASN A 3 -12.26 18.75 59.48
CA ASN A 3 -11.35 18.44 58.37
C ASN A 3 -10.92 16.96 58.30
N GLN A 4 -11.70 16.15 57.57
CA GLN A 4 -11.23 14.85 57.09
C GLN A 4 -10.10 15.11 56.10
N SER A 5 -8.90 15.14 56.65
CA SER A 5 -7.60 14.97 56.02
C SER A 5 -7.67 14.60 54.55
N GLN A 6 -7.33 15.59 53.71
CA GLN A 6 -6.69 15.39 52.41
C GLN A 6 -5.43 14.53 52.62
N GLN A 7 -5.60 13.21 52.73
CA GLN A 7 -4.47 12.29 52.75
C GLN A 7 -3.89 12.28 51.34
N ALA A 8 -2.60 12.64 51.24
CA ALA A 8 -1.86 12.55 49.98
C ALA A 8 -2.00 11.11 49.44
N PRO A 9 -2.27 10.95 48.14
CA PRO A 9 -2.47 9.62 47.55
C PRO A 9 -1.24 8.76 47.81
N THR A 10 -1.47 7.52 48.26
CA THR A 10 -0.39 6.55 48.49
C THR A 10 0.35 6.26 47.17
N ALA A 11 1.65 5.91 47.23
CA ALA A 11 2.46 5.64 46.02
C ALA A 11 1.80 4.61 45.07
N ARG A 12 1.09 3.62 45.62
CA ARG A 12 0.31 2.63 44.85
C ARG A 12 -0.90 3.23 44.13
N GLN A 13 -1.57 4.23 44.71
CA GLN A 13 -2.70 4.92 44.07
C GLN A 13 -2.24 5.87 42.97
N VAL A 14 -1.05 6.47 43.11
CA VAL A 14 -0.43 7.29 42.06
C VAL A 14 -0.05 6.42 40.86
N ASP A 15 0.63 5.29 41.09
CA ASP A 15 1.00 4.33 40.04
C ASP A 15 -0.21 3.77 39.28
N LEU A 16 -1.28 3.37 39.98
CA LEU A 16 -2.52 2.89 39.35
C LEU A 16 -3.21 3.98 38.50
N LYS A 17 -3.20 5.23 38.96
CA LYS A 17 -3.78 6.35 38.21
C LYS A 17 -2.97 6.65 36.95
N GLU A 18 -1.64 6.64 37.06
CA GLU A 18 -0.74 6.83 35.92
C GLU A 18 -0.90 5.70 34.87
N GLN A 19 -1.00 4.45 35.31
CA GLN A 19 -1.28 3.31 34.44
C GLN A 19 -2.63 3.46 33.73
N TYR A 20 -3.68 3.86 34.45
CA TYR A 20 -5.00 4.09 33.86
C TYR A 20 -4.99 5.24 32.83
N GLU A 21 -4.29 6.34 33.12
CA GLU A 21 -4.14 7.47 32.19
C GLU A 21 -3.29 7.11 30.97
N ALA A 22 -2.25 6.29 31.13
CA ALA A 22 -1.45 5.76 30.02
C ALA A 22 -2.29 4.85 29.12
N GLN A 23 -3.10 3.96 29.72
CA GLN A 23 -4.03 3.11 28.98
C GLN A 23 -5.05 3.95 28.21
N ARG A 24 -5.70 4.95 28.84
CA ARG A 24 -6.63 5.84 28.15
C ARG A 24 -5.98 6.61 27.00
N ARG A 25 -4.73 7.04 27.16
CA ARG A 25 -3.96 7.70 26.08
C ARG A 25 -3.71 6.77 24.91
N SER A 26 -3.33 5.52 25.17
CA SER A 26 -3.13 4.51 24.12
C SER A 26 -4.44 4.14 23.42
N GLU A 27 -5.54 3.93 24.16
CA GLU A 27 -6.86 3.65 23.58
C GLU A 27 -7.35 4.81 22.70
N ARG A 28 -7.17 6.05 23.16
CA ARG A 28 -7.52 7.25 22.39
C ARG A 28 -6.70 7.37 21.12
N ALA A 29 -5.38 7.13 21.18
CA ALA A 29 -4.53 7.11 20.00
C ALA A 29 -4.95 6.01 19.02
N GLY A 30 -5.22 4.80 19.53
CA GLY A 30 -5.68 3.67 18.71
C GLY A 30 -6.99 3.95 17.96
N ALA A 31 -7.92 4.70 18.56
CA ALA A 31 -9.15 5.12 17.89
C ALA A 31 -8.87 6.04 16.68
N PHE A 32 -7.95 6.99 16.84
CA PHE A 32 -7.53 7.86 15.75
C PHE A 32 -6.76 7.11 14.66
N VAL A 33 -5.90 6.14 15.01
CA VAL A 33 -5.24 5.27 14.04
C VAL A 33 -6.25 4.47 13.22
N LEU A 34 -7.30 3.95 13.85
CA LEU A 34 -8.36 3.23 13.15
C LEU A 34 -9.12 4.15 12.18
N ALA A 35 -9.40 5.40 12.60
CA ALA A 35 -10.00 6.40 11.74
C ALA A 35 -9.10 6.73 10.54
N ALA A 36 -7.78 6.88 10.77
CA ALA A 36 -6.80 7.11 9.73
C ALA A 36 -6.79 5.97 8.70
N ARG A 37 -6.76 4.70 9.14
CA ARG A 37 -6.82 3.54 8.22
C ARG A 37 -8.09 3.53 7.38
N ARG A 38 -9.24 3.87 7.97
CA ARG A 38 -10.51 3.98 7.21
C ARG A 38 -10.48 5.12 6.19
N ALA A 39 -9.85 6.24 6.53
CA ALA A 39 -9.69 7.35 5.60
C ALA A 39 -8.78 6.96 4.42
N LEU A 40 -7.67 6.24 4.68
CA LEU A 40 -6.81 5.69 3.62
C LEU A 40 -7.55 4.71 2.71
N GLN A 41 -8.39 3.82 3.26
CA GLN A 41 -9.23 2.91 2.47
C GLN A 41 -10.20 3.65 1.53
N LYS A 42 -10.58 4.88 1.88
CA LYS A 42 -11.42 5.76 1.05
C LYS A 42 -10.62 6.65 0.10
N GLY A 43 -9.30 6.56 0.11
CA GLY A 43 -8.40 7.47 -0.63
C GLY A 43 -8.30 8.88 -0.02
N ALA A 44 -8.87 9.12 1.16
CA ALA A 44 -8.86 10.41 1.84
C ALA A 44 -7.57 10.59 2.65
N ARG A 45 -6.44 10.78 1.95
CA ARG A 45 -5.10 10.83 2.56
C ARG A 45 -4.90 12.00 3.51
N GLU A 46 -5.40 13.19 3.17
CA GLU A 46 -5.33 14.37 4.05
C GLU A 46 -6.10 14.15 5.36
N GLU A 47 -7.26 13.51 5.29
CA GLU A 47 -8.03 13.15 6.47
C GLU A 47 -7.27 12.13 7.32
N ALA A 48 -6.64 11.12 6.69
CA ALA A 48 -5.81 10.15 7.40
C ALA A 48 -4.65 10.82 8.15
N MET A 49 -3.98 11.80 7.52
CA MET A 49 -2.92 12.59 8.14
C MET A 49 -3.42 13.42 9.32
N ALA A 50 -4.61 14.02 9.20
CA ALA A 50 -5.24 14.75 10.30
C ALA A 50 -5.54 13.82 11.49
N GLN A 51 -6.08 12.63 11.23
CA GLN A 51 -6.33 11.63 12.28
C GLN A 51 -5.03 11.15 12.93
N LEU A 52 -3.97 10.91 12.15
CA LEU A 52 -2.67 10.54 12.70
C LEU A 52 -2.07 11.63 13.59
N LYS A 53 -2.22 12.90 13.24
CA LYS A 53 -1.80 14.02 14.11
C LYS A 53 -2.51 14.00 15.46
N GLU A 54 -3.81 13.70 15.48
CA GLU A 54 -4.56 13.51 16.72
C GLU A 54 -4.08 12.28 17.51
N ALA A 55 -3.71 11.19 16.81
CA ALA A 55 -3.12 10.00 17.43
C ALA A 55 -1.79 10.33 18.15
N PHE A 56 -0.91 11.08 17.49
CA PHE A 56 0.36 11.54 18.08
C PHE A 56 0.15 12.52 19.24
N THR A 57 -0.90 13.35 19.17
CA THR A 57 -1.26 14.24 20.29
C THR A 57 -1.75 13.45 21.51
N ALA A 58 -2.48 12.34 21.29
CA ALA A 58 -2.95 11.47 22.36
C ALA A 58 -1.84 10.58 22.96
N ASN A 59 -1.00 9.98 22.12
CA ASN A 59 0.14 9.17 22.52
C ASN A 59 1.27 9.29 21.47
N PRO A 60 2.31 10.10 21.72
CA PRO A 60 3.39 10.36 20.75
C PRO A 60 4.22 9.15 20.32
N GLY A 61 4.14 8.03 21.06
CA GLY A 61 4.82 6.80 20.68
C GLY A 61 3.85 5.63 20.59
N ASP A 62 2.62 5.87 20.15
CA ASP A 62 1.74 4.77 19.76
C ASP A 62 2.36 4.02 18.57
N GLU A 63 2.65 2.73 18.78
CA GLU A 63 3.35 1.90 17.80
C GLU A 63 2.61 1.86 16.45
N LYS A 64 1.27 1.77 16.48
CA LYS A 64 0.47 1.67 15.25
C LYS A 64 0.36 3.00 14.52
N ALA A 65 0.42 4.12 15.24
CA ALA A 65 0.44 5.45 14.63
C ALA A 65 1.77 5.73 13.92
N VAL A 66 2.89 5.36 14.57
CA VAL A 66 4.24 5.43 13.97
C VAL A 66 4.29 4.59 12.70
N ASP A 67 3.85 3.34 12.80
CA ASP A 67 3.85 2.40 11.68
C ASP A 67 3.11 2.97 10.46
N LEU A 68 1.87 3.43 10.67
CA LEU A 68 1.03 3.96 9.60
C LEU A 68 1.55 5.28 9.03
N LEU A 69 2.04 6.19 9.87
CA LEU A 69 2.59 7.46 9.40
C LEU A 69 3.90 7.27 8.62
N GLY A 70 4.77 6.36 9.08
CA GLY A 70 6.01 6.04 8.39
C GLY A 70 5.75 5.44 7.00
N ASP A 71 4.74 4.56 6.86
CA ASP A 71 4.33 4.04 5.56
C ASP A 71 3.80 5.13 4.64
N ILE A 72 3.02 6.07 5.18
CA ILE A 72 2.55 7.23 4.41
C ILE A 72 3.72 8.08 3.92
N TYR A 73 4.74 8.32 4.74
CA TYR A 73 5.93 9.07 4.32
C TYR A 73 6.74 8.36 3.24
N LEU A 74 6.91 7.03 3.37
CA LEU A 74 7.58 6.23 2.33
C LEU A 74 6.83 6.27 0.99
N GLU A 75 5.51 6.14 1.01
CA GLU A 75 4.67 6.26 -0.19
C GLU A 75 4.68 7.66 -0.83
N GLU A 76 5.00 8.70 -0.07
CA GLU A 76 5.16 10.08 -0.54
C GLU A 76 6.60 10.40 -0.99
N GLY A 77 7.52 9.43 -0.89
CA GLY A 77 8.94 9.62 -1.17
C GLY A 77 9.65 10.49 -0.13
N GLU A 78 9.03 10.75 1.02
CA GLU A 78 9.60 11.50 2.13
C GLU A 78 10.47 10.58 3.02
N THR A 79 11.38 9.82 2.41
CA THR A 79 12.20 8.77 3.04
C THR A 79 13.00 9.27 4.24
N GLU A 80 13.47 10.52 4.20
CA GLU A 80 14.20 11.17 5.30
C GLU A 80 13.31 11.32 6.56
N LYS A 81 12.05 11.74 6.38
CA LYS A 81 11.10 11.89 7.48
C LYS A 81 10.65 10.53 8.01
N ALA A 82 10.47 9.56 7.13
CA ALA A 82 10.16 8.18 7.53
C ALA A 82 11.29 7.60 8.41
N LEU A 83 12.55 7.78 8.00
CA LEU A 83 13.71 7.33 8.77
C LEU A 83 13.74 7.97 10.17
N GLU A 84 13.62 9.30 10.25
CA GLU A 84 13.64 10.02 11.53
C GLU A 84 12.52 9.51 12.46
N LEU A 85 11.34 9.26 11.90
CA LEU A 85 10.20 8.73 12.66
C LEU A 85 10.47 7.32 13.20
N PHE A 86 10.99 6.40 12.38
CA PHE A 86 11.30 5.04 12.81
C PHE A 86 12.47 5.00 13.80
N GLU A 87 13.51 5.83 13.62
CA GLU A 87 14.62 5.92 14.57
C GLU A 87 14.15 6.42 15.94
N LYS A 88 13.31 7.46 15.97
CA LYS A 88 12.66 7.91 17.22
C LYS A 88 11.84 6.80 17.84
N ALA A 89 11.07 6.04 17.06
CA ALA A 89 10.28 4.94 17.57
C ALA A 89 11.14 3.79 18.13
N LEU A 90 12.28 3.49 17.51
CA LEU A 90 13.24 2.49 17.98
C LEU A 90 13.88 2.86 19.33
N THR A 91 13.93 4.14 19.70
CA THR A 91 14.36 4.52 21.07
C THR A 91 13.39 4.01 22.15
N ARG A 92 12.10 3.89 21.81
CA ARG A 92 11.05 3.41 22.71
C ARG A 92 10.80 1.90 22.55
N TYR A 93 10.97 1.40 21.33
CA TYR A 93 10.72 0.00 20.96
C TYR A 93 11.97 -0.63 20.31
N PRO A 94 13.09 -0.79 21.06
CA PRO A 94 14.37 -1.20 20.48
C PRO A 94 14.36 -2.59 19.83
N ASN A 95 13.44 -3.46 20.25
CA ASN A 95 13.31 -4.83 19.74
C ASN A 95 12.19 -4.99 18.70
N ASN A 96 11.61 -3.89 18.20
CA ASN A 96 10.59 -3.96 17.15
C ASN A 96 11.26 -4.23 15.80
N THR A 97 11.19 -5.48 15.34
CA THR A 97 11.83 -5.91 14.09
C THR A 97 11.27 -5.20 12.86
N ALA A 98 9.98 -4.87 12.86
CA ALA A 98 9.36 -4.14 11.75
C ALA A 98 9.94 -2.73 11.61
N PHE A 99 10.14 -2.01 12.72
CA PHE A 99 10.78 -0.69 12.67
C PHE A 99 12.26 -0.77 12.31
N GLN A 100 12.98 -1.81 12.74
CA GLN A 100 14.37 -2.02 12.32
C GLN A 100 14.46 -2.26 10.81
N GLU A 101 13.58 -3.09 10.26
CA GLU A 101 13.49 -3.37 8.83
C GLU A 101 13.15 -2.10 8.04
N LYS A 102 12.09 -1.38 8.43
CA LYS A 102 11.69 -0.14 7.76
C LYS A 102 12.78 0.94 7.82
N ALA A 103 13.46 1.10 8.95
CA ALA A 103 14.60 2.02 9.07
C ALA A 103 15.79 1.60 8.19
N ALA A 104 16.07 0.29 8.10
CA ALA A 104 17.12 -0.23 7.22
C ALA A 104 16.81 0.04 5.74
N ILE A 105 15.56 -0.17 5.31
CA ILE A 105 15.09 0.16 3.96
C ILE A 105 15.30 1.66 3.68
N CYS A 106 14.86 2.53 4.59
CA CYS A 106 15.04 3.98 4.43
C CYS A 106 16.53 4.36 4.26
N ARG A 107 17.43 3.74 5.04
CA ARG A 107 18.87 4.02 4.97
C ARG A 107 19.48 3.56 3.65
N LEU A 108 19.06 2.40 3.14
CA LEU A 108 19.50 1.90 1.85
C LEU A 108 19.04 2.85 0.73
N ASP A 109 17.77 3.23 0.73
CA ASP A 109 17.21 4.18 -0.24
C ASP A 109 17.96 5.52 -0.25
N LEU A 110 18.25 6.07 0.94
CA LEU A 110 18.99 7.32 1.06
C LEU A 110 20.45 7.18 0.61
N ALA A 111 21.11 6.07 0.93
CA ALA A 111 22.47 5.79 0.48
C ALA A 111 22.55 5.64 -1.04
N GLU A 112 21.58 4.97 -1.65
CA GLU A 112 21.45 4.90 -3.11
C GLU A 112 21.19 6.26 -3.72
N MET A 113 20.31 7.08 -3.13
CA MET A 113 20.08 8.44 -3.59
C MET A 113 21.33 9.31 -3.50
N GLU A 114 22.15 9.15 -2.47
CA GLU A 114 23.41 9.89 -2.33
C GLU A 114 24.47 9.41 -3.34
N ALA A 115 24.58 8.10 -3.55
CA ALA A 115 25.41 7.54 -4.62
C ALA A 115 24.96 8.02 -6.01
N ASP A 116 23.66 8.08 -6.27
CA ASP A 116 23.09 8.62 -7.49
C ASP A 116 23.37 10.13 -7.62
N LYS A 117 23.27 10.92 -6.54
CA LYS A 117 23.60 12.36 -6.57
C LYS A 117 25.07 12.61 -6.92
N THR A 118 25.98 11.79 -6.43
CA THR A 118 27.42 11.92 -6.72
C THR A 118 27.77 11.47 -8.14
N THR A 119 27.06 10.48 -8.67
CA THR A 119 27.30 9.93 -10.02
C THR A 119 26.52 10.67 -11.11
N ALA A 120 25.38 11.30 -10.79
CA ALA A 120 24.52 12.00 -11.73
C ALA A 120 25.24 13.09 -12.57
N PRO A 121 26.12 13.95 -12.03
CA PRO A 121 26.85 14.94 -12.83
C PRO A 121 27.70 14.29 -13.92
N LEU A 122 28.40 13.18 -13.58
CA LEU A 122 29.24 12.41 -14.50
C LEU A 122 28.40 11.70 -15.60
N LEU A 123 27.21 11.21 -15.24
CA LEU A 123 26.29 10.54 -16.16
C LEU A 123 25.62 11.51 -17.14
N ILE A 124 25.37 12.75 -16.69
CA ILE A 124 24.82 13.82 -17.53
C ILE A 124 25.88 14.31 -18.53
N GLU A 125 27.14 14.48 -18.10
CA GLU A 125 28.26 14.84 -18.98
C GLU A 125 28.56 13.77 -20.03
N THR A 126 28.48 12.49 -19.65
CA THR A 126 28.75 11.38 -20.57
C THR A 126 27.54 11.02 -21.46
N GLY A 127 26.37 11.60 -21.18
CA GLY A 127 25.11 11.28 -21.87
C GLY A 127 24.52 9.91 -21.50
N ASP A 128 25.14 9.19 -20.57
CA ASP A 128 24.80 7.83 -20.16
C ASP A 128 23.75 7.82 -19.05
N LYS A 129 22.54 8.30 -19.37
CA LYS A 129 21.38 8.33 -18.46
C LYS A 129 20.94 6.94 -17.95
N GLY A 130 21.51 5.86 -18.49
CA GLY A 130 21.14 4.48 -18.19
C GLY A 130 21.55 3.97 -16.80
N LYS A 131 22.35 4.73 -16.04
CA LYS A 131 22.77 4.34 -14.68
C LYS A 131 21.98 4.98 -13.53
N ILE A 132 21.09 5.94 -13.80
CA ILE A 132 20.11 6.36 -12.80
C ILE A 132 19.07 5.25 -12.72
N PHE A 133 18.88 4.62 -11.56
CA PHE A 133 17.90 3.56 -11.42
C PHE A 133 16.48 4.14 -11.58
N GLU A 134 15.90 3.91 -12.76
CA GLU A 134 14.52 4.25 -13.09
C GLU A 134 13.70 2.98 -13.30
N ARG A 135 12.54 2.92 -12.64
CA ARG A 135 11.55 1.88 -12.91
C ARG A 135 11.04 2.05 -14.33
N SER A 136 11.01 0.99 -15.12
CA SER A 136 10.58 1.10 -16.50
C SER A 136 9.05 0.94 -16.60
N PRO A 137 8.27 1.98 -16.99
CA PRO A 137 6.81 1.86 -17.06
C PRO A 137 6.35 0.84 -18.10
N HIS A 138 7.07 0.73 -19.22
CA HIS A 138 6.75 -0.24 -20.26
C HIS A 138 6.92 -1.68 -19.78
N LYS A 139 7.96 -2.01 -19.01
CA LYS A 139 8.11 -3.34 -18.38
C LYS A 139 6.99 -3.63 -17.39
N ALA A 140 6.61 -2.67 -16.55
CA ALA A 140 5.51 -2.83 -15.61
C ALA A 140 4.17 -3.13 -16.32
N VAL A 141 3.88 -2.40 -17.40
CA VAL A 141 2.71 -2.64 -18.26
C VAL A 141 2.80 -3.99 -18.95
N SER A 142 3.94 -4.31 -19.60
CA SER A 142 4.13 -5.59 -20.30
C SER A 142 3.94 -6.79 -19.40
N LEU A 143 4.43 -6.74 -18.16
CA LEU A 143 4.18 -7.79 -17.16
C LEU A 143 2.68 -7.92 -16.88
N SER A 144 1.99 -6.79 -16.68
CA SER A 144 0.55 -6.76 -16.41
C SER A 144 -0.32 -7.20 -17.58
N VAL A 145 0.18 -7.13 -18.82
CA VAL A 145 -0.49 -7.69 -20.02
C VAL A 145 -0.59 -9.21 -19.92
N PHE A 146 0.47 -9.88 -19.47
CA PHE A 146 0.45 -11.35 -19.31
C PHE A 146 -0.36 -11.79 -18.10
N LEU A 147 -0.26 -11.03 -17.00
CA LEU A 147 -0.97 -11.33 -15.77
C LEU A 147 -1.30 -10.03 -15.03
N PRO A 148 -2.59 -9.63 -14.95
CA PRO A 148 -2.99 -8.50 -14.12
C PRO A 148 -2.44 -8.63 -12.70
N GLY A 149 -1.75 -7.58 -12.23
CA GLY A 149 -1.07 -7.53 -10.94
C GLY A 149 0.45 -7.75 -11.02
N ALA A 150 0.98 -8.32 -12.11
CA ALA A 150 2.41 -8.60 -12.24
C ALA A 150 3.28 -7.33 -12.30
N GLY A 151 2.78 -6.25 -12.89
CA GLY A 151 3.48 -4.97 -12.91
C GLY A 151 3.57 -4.31 -11.54
N GLN A 152 2.60 -4.54 -10.66
CA GLN A 152 2.62 -4.07 -9.28
C GLN A 152 3.72 -4.78 -8.47
N PHE A 153 3.94 -6.08 -8.68
CA PHE A 153 5.08 -6.79 -8.09
C PHE A 153 6.42 -6.24 -8.58
N TYR A 154 6.53 -5.88 -9.86
CA TYR A 154 7.71 -5.18 -10.39
C TYR A 154 7.94 -3.81 -9.74
N ASN A 155 6.85 -3.13 -9.37
CA ASN A 155 6.89 -1.87 -8.63
C ASN A 155 6.99 -2.06 -7.11
N GLU A 156 7.19 -3.29 -6.63
CA GLU A 156 7.27 -3.66 -5.19
C GLU A 156 5.97 -3.39 -4.41
N GLU A 157 4.85 -3.16 -5.10
CA GLU A 157 3.52 -3.00 -4.50
C GLU A 157 2.84 -4.37 -4.34
N ASN A 158 3.44 -5.24 -3.54
CA ASN A 158 3.02 -6.66 -3.39
C ASN A 158 1.54 -6.81 -3.01
N GLU A 159 1.03 -5.96 -2.12
CA GLU A 159 -0.38 -5.99 -1.71
C GLU A 159 -1.33 -5.70 -2.88
N LYS A 160 -1.05 -4.64 -3.65
CA LYS A 160 -1.85 -4.30 -4.84
C LYS A 160 -1.73 -5.38 -5.91
N GLY A 161 -0.53 -5.92 -6.12
CA GLY A 161 -0.29 -7.04 -7.03
C GLY A 161 -1.15 -8.25 -6.68
N ALA A 162 -1.19 -8.64 -5.40
CA ALA A 162 -2.02 -9.73 -4.92
C ALA A 162 -3.52 -9.45 -5.10
N ILE A 163 -3.98 -8.23 -4.83
CA ILE A 163 -5.38 -7.82 -5.03
C ILE A 163 -5.77 -7.92 -6.51
N PHE A 164 -4.95 -7.41 -7.44
CA PHE A 164 -5.24 -7.49 -8.87
C PHE A 164 -5.27 -8.94 -9.37
N VAL A 165 -4.27 -9.76 -9.01
CA VAL A 165 -4.23 -11.19 -9.38
C VAL A 165 -5.46 -11.91 -8.83
N GLY A 166 -5.74 -11.77 -7.53
CA GLY A 166 -6.86 -12.44 -6.88
C GLY A 166 -8.21 -12.04 -7.48
N SER A 167 -8.42 -10.73 -7.70
CA SER A 167 -9.65 -10.21 -8.30
C SER A 167 -9.82 -10.68 -9.74
N TYR A 168 -8.73 -10.73 -10.52
CA TYR A 168 -8.75 -11.20 -11.90
C TYR A 168 -9.08 -12.69 -11.97
N LEU A 169 -8.45 -13.53 -11.14
CA LEU A 169 -8.73 -14.97 -11.09
C LEU A 169 -10.18 -15.25 -10.68
N LEU A 170 -10.68 -14.60 -9.64
CA LEU A 170 -12.04 -14.81 -9.14
C LEU A 170 -13.10 -14.38 -10.16
N SER A 171 -12.92 -13.21 -10.78
CA SER A 171 -13.82 -12.73 -11.83
C SER A 171 -13.73 -13.60 -13.09
N SER A 172 -12.52 -14.08 -13.43
CA SER A 172 -12.30 -14.96 -14.58
C SER A 172 -12.98 -16.30 -14.43
N LEU A 173 -12.88 -16.91 -13.24
CA LEU A 173 -13.62 -18.12 -12.91
C LEU A 173 -15.14 -17.92 -13.02
N SER A 174 -15.63 -16.74 -12.63
CA SER A 174 -17.06 -16.43 -12.64
C SER A 174 -17.65 -16.47 -14.06
N TRP A 175 -16.96 -15.92 -15.07
CA TRP A 175 -17.46 -16.00 -16.45
C TRP A 175 -17.01 -17.27 -17.19
N PHE A 176 -15.86 -17.85 -16.84
CA PHE A 176 -15.39 -19.07 -17.48
C PHE A 176 -16.24 -20.29 -17.13
N TYR A 177 -16.71 -20.40 -15.88
CA TYR A 177 -17.54 -21.52 -15.44
C TYR A 177 -18.82 -21.74 -16.29
N PRO A 178 -19.70 -20.73 -16.49
CA PRO A 178 -20.89 -20.91 -17.32
C PRO A 178 -20.53 -21.16 -18.79
N LEU A 179 -19.45 -20.53 -19.30
CA LEU A 179 -18.96 -20.77 -20.65
C LEU A 179 -18.49 -22.22 -20.86
N TRP A 180 -17.67 -22.72 -19.95
CA TRP A 180 -17.19 -24.09 -19.98
C TRP A 180 -18.34 -25.10 -19.90
N THR A 181 -19.33 -24.82 -19.06
CA THR A 181 -20.52 -25.66 -18.90
C THR A 181 -21.27 -25.80 -20.22
N GLU A 182 -21.59 -24.68 -20.89
CA GLU A 182 -22.27 -24.71 -22.18
C GLU A 182 -21.43 -25.38 -23.28
N LEU A 183 -20.14 -25.06 -23.38
CA LEU A 183 -19.24 -25.70 -24.36
C LEU A 183 -19.16 -27.21 -24.15
N SER A 184 -19.19 -27.69 -22.90
CA SER A 184 -19.11 -29.12 -22.58
C SER A 184 -20.37 -29.90 -22.97
N ASN A 185 -21.53 -29.23 -22.95
CA ASN A 185 -22.83 -29.77 -23.35
C ASN A 185 -23.01 -29.84 -24.88
N LEU A 186 -22.19 -29.11 -25.65
CA LEU A 186 -22.24 -29.17 -27.11
C LEU A 186 -21.68 -30.49 -27.66
N PRO A 187 -22.17 -30.94 -28.84
CA PRO A 187 -21.59 -32.06 -29.56
C PRO A 187 -20.08 -31.86 -29.77
N LEU A 188 -19.29 -32.94 -29.78
CA LEU A 188 -17.82 -32.88 -29.83
C LEU A 188 -17.27 -31.98 -30.96
N LYS A 189 -17.95 -31.96 -32.12
CA LYS A 189 -17.59 -31.14 -33.29
C LYS A 189 -17.84 -29.64 -33.12
N GLN A 190 -18.62 -29.23 -32.11
CA GLN A 190 -19.06 -27.85 -31.86
C GLN A 190 -18.54 -27.32 -30.51
N ARG A 191 -17.72 -28.06 -29.77
CA ARG A 191 -17.22 -27.64 -28.44
C ARG A 191 -16.30 -26.41 -28.43
N LEU A 192 -15.95 -25.88 -29.60
CA LEU A 192 -15.22 -24.62 -29.76
C LEU A 192 -16.09 -23.52 -30.37
N ASP A 193 -17.40 -23.76 -30.52
CA ASP A 193 -18.36 -22.78 -30.97
C ASP A 193 -18.82 -21.92 -29.78
N PHE A 194 -18.01 -20.91 -29.47
CA PHE A 194 -18.30 -19.95 -28.40
C PHE A 194 -19.59 -19.17 -28.66
N GLY A 195 -19.93 -18.87 -29.92
CA GLY A 195 -21.14 -18.14 -30.27
C GLY A 195 -22.38 -18.94 -29.92
N LEU A 196 -22.40 -20.22 -30.30
CA LEU A 196 -23.48 -21.13 -29.96
C LEU A 196 -23.60 -21.33 -28.45
N ALA A 197 -22.48 -21.57 -27.76
CA ALA A 197 -22.47 -21.73 -26.30
C ALA A 197 -23.02 -20.49 -25.58
N ILE A 198 -22.60 -19.29 -25.98
CA ILE A 198 -23.10 -18.02 -25.41
C ILE A 198 -24.59 -17.83 -25.72
N SER A 199 -25.06 -18.23 -26.91
CA SER A 199 -26.47 -18.11 -27.29
C SER A 199 -27.41 -19.02 -26.48
N HIS A 200 -26.92 -20.15 -25.98
CA HIS A 200 -27.67 -21.06 -25.11
C HIS A 200 -27.71 -20.58 -23.65
N MET A 201 -26.79 -19.70 -23.24
CA MET A 201 -26.79 -19.18 -21.89
C MET A 201 -28.06 -18.36 -21.62
N SER A 202 -28.73 -18.70 -20.53
CA SER A 202 -29.89 -17.95 -20.05
C SER A 202 -29.88 -17.85 -18.52
N GLY A 203 -30.78 -17.03 -17.98
CA GLY A 203 -30.95 -16.84 -16.54
C GLY A 203 -29.65 -16.42 -15.82
N PHE A 204 -29.36 -17.11 -14.71
CA PHE A 204 -28.22 -16.80 -13.85
C PHE A 204 -26.86 -17.00 -14.55
N ASN A 205 -26.72 -18.02 -15.40
CA ASN A 205 -25.47 -18.29 -16.11
C ASN A 205 -25.10 -17.15 -17.07
N ALA A 206 -26.09 -16.61 -17.80
CA ALA A 206 -25.88 -15.48 -18.68
C ALA A 206 -25.52 -14.19 -17.90
N LEU A 207 -26.14 -13.98 -16.73
CA LEU A 207 -25.80 -12.86 -15.86
C LEU A 207 -24.37 -12.98 -15.32
N LEU A 208 -24.01 -14.16 -14.79
CA LEU A 208 -22.69 -14.44 -14.24
C LEU A 208 -21.60 -14.30 -15.30
N PHE A 209 -21.84 -14.78 -16.52
CA PHE A 209 -20.95 -14.58 -17.67
C PHE A 209 -20.70 -13.11 -17.99
N LYS A 210 -21.77 -12.31 -18.15
CA LYS A 210 -21.66 -10.90 -18.53
C LYS A 210 -21.01 -10.05 -17.44
N VAL A 211 -21.44 -10.22 -16.19
CA VAL A 211 -20.90 -9.48 -15.05
C VAL A 211 -19.45 -9.90 -14.80
N GLY A 212 -19.17 -11.20 -14.82
CA GLY A 212 -17.81 -11.72 -14.66
C GLY A 212 -16.85 -11.17 -15.72
N MET A 213 -17.23 -11.20 -17.01
CA MET A 213 -16.41 -10.63 -18.09
C MET A 213 -16.18 -9.13 -17.91
N LEU A 214 -17.22 -8.37 -17.56
CA LEU A 214 -17.11 -6.93 -17.35
C LEU A 214 -16.15 -6.62 -16.19
N VAL A 215 -16.30 -7.30 -15.05
CA VAL A 215 -15.42 -7.13 -13.89
C VAL A 215 -13.99 -7.52 -14.24
N SER A 216 -13.76 -8.66 -14.90
CA SER A 216 -12.42 -9.08 -15.34
C SER A 216 -11.78 -8.05 -16.26
N MET A 217 -12.55 -7.49 -17.21
CA MET A 217 -12.05 -6.46 -18.13
C MET A 217 -11.68 -5.17 -17.40
N VAL A 218 -12.51 -4.72 -16.45
CA VAL A 218 -12.21 -3.53 -15.63
C VAL A 218 -10.96 -3.75 -14.78
N VAL A 219 -10.85 -4.90 -14.10
CA VAL A 219 -9.67 -5.25 -13.30
C VAL A 219 -8.41 -5.31 -14.17
N TYR A 220 -8.51 -5.89 -15.36
CA TYR A 220 -7.42 -5.98 -16.32
C TYR A 220 -6.93 -4.58 -16.74
N ILE A 221 -7.83 -3.71 -17.19
CA ILE A 221 -7.50 -2.34 -17.62
C ILE A 221 -6.93 -1.52 -16.45
N ALA A 222 -7.53 -1.61 -15.27
CA ALA A 222 -7.07 -0.91 -14.08
C ALA A 222 -5.65 -1.33 -13.70
N SER A 223 -5.33 -2.63 -13.74
CA SER A 223 -3.99 -3.14 -13.45
C SER A 223 -2.94 -2.60 -14.42
N LEU A 224 -3.24 -2.56 -15.73
CA LEU A 224 -2.34 -2.01 -16.75
C LEU A 224 -2.02 -0.53 -16.50
N TYR A 225 -3.07 0.26 -16.27
CA TYR A 225 -2.94 1.70 -16.03
C TYR A 225 -2.12 1.98 -14.77
N ASP A 226 -2.49 1.33 -13.66
CA ASP A 226 -1.84 1.52 -12.36
C ASP A 226 -0.35 1.14 -12.41
N ALA A 227 0.00 0.00 -13.03
CA ALA A 227 1.39 -0.44 -13.14
C ALA A 227 2.29 0.59 -13.84
N GLY A 228 1.81 1.18 -14.95
CA GLY A 228 2.55 2.21 -15.68
C GLY A 228 2.58 3.56 -14.95
N ALA A 229 1.46 3.96 -14.35
CA ALA A 229 1.33 5.21 -13.63
C ALA A 229 2.23 5.26 -12.39
N VAL A 230 2.27 4.18 -11.60
CA VAL A 230 3.09 4.06 -10.39
C VAL A 230 4.59 4.12 -10.75
N ALA A 231 5.04 3.34 -11.73
CA ALA A 231 6.44 3.38 -12.18
C ALA A 231 6.84 4.80 -12.64
N SER A 232 5.95 5.46 -13.38
CA SER A 232 6.19 6.82 -13.88
C SER A 232 6.21 7.87 -12.75
N LYS A 233 5.32 7.72 -11.75
CA LYS A 233 5.26 8.59 -10.58
C LYS A 233 6.55 8.47 -9.76
N TRP A 234 6.96 7.24 -9.46
CA TRP A 234 8.18 6.95 -8.72
C TRP A 234 9.42 7.58 -9.40
N ASN A 235 9.53 7.46 -10.74
CA ASN A 235 10.63 8.09 -11.47
C ASN A 235 10.63 9.62 -11.36
N ARG A 236 9.46 10.26 -11.40
CA ARG A 236 9.36 11.73 -11.24
C ARG A 236 9.81 12.16 -9.86
N GLU A 237 9.37 11.46 -8.82
CA GLU A 237 9.75 11.74 -7.43
C GLU A 237 11.24 11.52 -7.20
N ARG A 238 11.82 10.45 -7.75
CA ARG A 238 13.27 10.20 -7.68
C ARG A 238 14.06 11.30 -8.40
N ARG A 239 13.65 11.69 -9.61
CA ARG A 239 14.30 12.82 -10.33
C ARG A 239 14.24 14.13 -9.55
N LYS A 240 13.10 14.41 -8.89
CA LYS A 240 12.94 15.56 -8.02
C LYS A 240 13.89 15.53 -6.83
N ALA A 241 13.97 14.39 -6.13
CA ALA A 241 14.88 14.20 -5.00
C ALA A 241 16.37 14.34 -5.39
N LEU A 242 16.70 14.00 -6.64
CA LEU A 242 18.05 14.15 -7.21
C LEU A 242 18.32 15.56 -7.77
N GLY A 243 17.35 16.48 -7.76
CA GLY A 243 17.50 17.83 -8.33
C GLY A 243 17.63 17.83 -9.87
N LEU A 244 17.09 16.80 -10.53
CA LEU A 244 17.18 16.60 -11.99
C LEU A 244 15.94 17.10 -12.74
N GLU A 245 15.09 17.90 -12.10
CA GLU A 245 13.96 18.54 -12.76
C GLU A 245 14.49 19.54 -13.81
N LYS A 246 14.03 19.38 -15.06
CA LYS A 246 14.14 20.43 -16.08
C LYS A 246 12.94 21.35 -16.00
#